data_AF-A0A1H4WH36-F1
#
_entry.id   AF-A0A1H4WH36-F1
#
_cell.length_a   1.000
_cell.length_b   1.000
_cell.length_c   1.000
_cell.angle_alpha   90.00
_cell.angle_beta   90.00
_cell.angle_gamma   90.00
#
_symmetry.space_group_name_H-M   'P 1'
#
loop_
_entity.id
_entity.type
_entity.pdbx_description
1 polymer ?
#
loop_
_entity_poly.entity_id
_entity_poly.type
_entity_poly.pdbx_seq_one_letter_code
_entity_poly.pdbx_strand_id
1 'polypeptide(L)'
;MVENGSMAGEATEIVLSIQDLREVTAFAAGCAEGVLEIFEADQPDDARPRDAITTAWDFARGGERGKPLRDAAWAALAAAKGTDTEAARETAWAAMAAAGAAYLHPLAKATQVKHILGAAAYAARATELVAGDDRTVGAEHVGLAVQRAAPVVVDVLGRFPAAPGGGGRVGELIRMLDAALRQ
;
A
#
# COMPACT_ATOMS: atom_id res chain seq x y z
N MET A 1 -47.34 -8.55 -6.39
CA MET A 1 -46.33 -8.29 -5.35
C MET A 1 -45.07 -9.00 -5.77
N VAL A 2 -44.04 -8.25 -6.17
CA VAL A 2 -42.74 -8.79 -6.56
C VAL A 2 -41.79 -8.36 -5.45
N GLU A 3 -41.44 -9.29 -4.56
CA GLU A 3 -40.42 -9.04 -3.54
C GLU A 3 -39.05 -9.23 -4.20
N ASN A 4 -38.40 -8.11 -4.49
CA ASN A 4 -37.05 -8.08 -5.01
C ASN A 4 -36.09 -8.08 -3.80
N GLY A 5 -35.78 -9.26 -3.29
CA GLY A 5 -34.78 -9.46 -2.25
C GLY A 5 -33.37 -9.26 -2.81
N SER A 6 -32.83 -8.05 -2.62
CA SER A 6 -31.41 -7.77 -2.86
C SER A 6 -30.56 -8.54 -1.85
N MET A 7 -30.04 -9.70 -2.25
CA MET A 7 -29.00 -10.42 -1.53
C MET A 7 -27.67 -9.68 -1.75
N ALA A 8 -27.46 -8.59 -1.01
CA ALA A 8 -26.12 -8.09 -0.78
C ALA A 8 -25.38 -9.18 0.01
N GLY A 9 -24.54 -9.95 -0.67
CA GLY A 9 -23.83 -11.08 -0.08
C GLY A 9 -23.18 -10.69 1.24
N GLU A 10 -23.51 -11.45 2.29
CA GLU A 10 -22.89 -11.31 3.61
C GLU A 10 -21.38 -11.47 3.44
N ALA A 11 -20.65 -10.36 3.52
CA ALA A 11 -19.21 -10.40 3.50
C ALA A 11 -18.76 -11.16 4.75
N THR A 12 -18.20 -12.34 4.55
CA THR A 12 -17.63 -13.15 5.63
C THR A 12 -16.54 -12.31 6.33
N GLU A 13 -16.62 -12.20 7.65
CA GLU A 13 -15.67 -11.43 8.44
C GLU A 13 -14.30 -12.15 8.46
N ILE A 14 -13.23 -11.41 8.18
CA ILE A 14 -11.85 -11.92 8.23
C ILE A 14 -11.28 -11.62 9.61
N VAL A 15 -10.74 -12.63 10.29
CA VAL A 15 -10.03 -12.42 11.55
C VAL A 15 -8.70 -11.72 11.29
N LEU A 16 -8.50 -10.54 11.89
CA LEU A 16 -7.25 -9.79 11.89
C LEU A 16 -6.87 -9.40 13.31
N SER A 17 -5.67 -9.79 13.73
CA SER A 17 -5.06 -9.34 14.98
C SER A 17 -4.37 -7.98 14.81
N ILE A 18 -4.06 -7.29 15.92
CA ILE A 18 -3.19 -6.11 15.87
C ILE A 18 -1.80 -6.48 15.32
N GLN A 19 -1.30 -7.69 15.60
CA GLN A 19 -0.01 -8.13 15.05
C GLN A 19 -0.07 -8.28 13.53
N ASP A 20 -1.14 -8.85 12.96
CA ASP A 20 -1.33 -8.92 11.51
C ASP A 20 -1.24 -7.52 10.87
N LEU A 21 -1.92 -6.53 11.47
CA LEU A 21 -1.89 -5.15 10.98
C LEU A 21 -0.50 -4.51 11.08
N ARG A 22 0.26 -4.84 12.13
CA ARG A 22 1.64 -4.37 12.30
C ARG A 22 2.57 -4.93 11.24
N GLU A 23 2.48 -6.23 10.94
CA GLU A 23 3.29 -6.88 9.90
C GLU A 23 2.96 -6.32 8.50
N VAL A 24 1.66 -6.15 8.19
CA VAL A 24 1.24 -5.53 6.93
C VAL A 24 1.73 -4.08 6.83
N THR A 25 1.69 -3.33 7.93
CA THR A 25 2.17 -1.95 7.96
C THR A 25 3.69 -1.87 7.85
N ALA A 26 4.44 -2.79 8.48
CA ALA A 26 5.89 -2.89 8.35
C ALA A 26 6.30 -3.14 6.90
N PHE A 27 5.63 -4.08 6.23
CA PHE A 27 5.85 -4.36 4.82
C PHE A 27 5.58 -3.12 3.94
N ALA A 28 4.45 -2.46 4.16
CA ALA A 28 4.08 -1.26 3.40
C ALA A 28 5.07 -0.10 3.64
N ALA A 29 5.49 0.12 4.89
CA ALA A 29 6.48 1.13 5.27
C ALA A 29 7.83 0.86 4.61
N GLY A 30 8.36 -0.37 4.66
CA GLY A 30 9.63 -0.71 4.02
C GLY A 30 9.60 -0.58 2.49
N CYS A 31 8.44 -0.80 1.85
CA CYS A 31 8.28 -0.56 0.41
C CYS A 31 8.32 0.94 0.08
N ALA A 32 7.59 1.77 0.85
CA ALA A 32 7.57 3.21 0.64
C ALA A 32 8.91 3.87 0.98
N GLU A 33 9.59 3.42 2.03
CA GLU A 33 10.91 3.89 2.45
C GLU A 33 11.97 3.67 1.35
N GLY A 34 11.90 2.52 0.66
CA GLY A 34 12.85 2.17 -0.41
C GLY A 34 12.82 3.09 -1.63
N VAL A 35 11.82 3.97 -1.76
CA VAL A 35 11.70 4.94 -2.86
C VAL A 35 11.60 6.38 -2.36
N LEU A 36 11.70 6.62 -1.05
CA LEU A 36 11.47 7.93 -0.44
C LEU A 36 12.39 9.01 -1.03
N GLU A 37 13.63 8.66 -1.37
CA GLU A 37 14.60 9.58 -1.98
C GLU A 37 14.10 10.24 -3.28
N ILE A 38 13.19 9.58 -4.02
CA ILE A 38 12.56 10.14 -5.23
C ILE A 38 11.73 11.37 -4.87
N PHE A 39 10.95 11.30 -3.79
CA PHE A 39 10.18 12.45 -3.34
C PHE A 39 11.09 13.52 -2.72
N GLU A 40 12.08 13.13 -1.94
CA GLU A 40 12.99 14.08 -1.26
C GLU A 40 13.85 14.88 -2.26
N ALA A 41 14.19 14.29 -3.40
CA ALA A 41 14.88 15.00 -4.48
C ALA A 41 13.98 16.04 -5.18
N ASP A 42 12.67 15.77 -5.26
CA ASP A 42 11.67 16.64 -5.89
C ASP A 42 11.22 17.76 -4.94
N GLN A 43 10.96 17.43 -3.67
CA GLN A 43 10.43 18.32 -2.64
C GLN A 43 11.29 18.24 -1.35
N PRO A 44 12.51 18.79 -1.34
CA PRO A 44 13.47 18.62 -0.24
C PRO A 44 12.99 19.19 1.10
N ASP A 45 12.15 20.22 1.07
CA ASP A 45 11.65 20.91 2.27
C ASP A 45 10.31 20.32 2.79
N ASP A 46 9.74 19.32 2.09
CA ASP A 46 8.48 18.70 2.49
C ASP A 46 8.70 17.35 3.20
N ALA A 47 8.52 17.36 4.53
CA ALA A 47 8.72 16.17 5.35
C ALA A 47 7.54 15.17 5.33
N ARG A 48 6.38 15.55 4.77
CA ARG A 48 5.12 14.81 4.99
C ARG A 48 5.16 13.33 4.59
N PRO A 49 5.77 12.91 3.46
CA PRO A 49 5.90 11.48 3.15
C PRO A 49 6.80 10.71 4.12
N ARG A 50 7.91 11.31 4.56
CA ARG A 50 8.81 10.71 5.56
C ARG A 50 8.12 10.57 6.91
N ASP A 51 7.34 11.57 7.32
CA ASP A 51 6.57 11.53 8.55
C ASP A 51 5.51 10.41 8.51
N ALA A 52 4.86 10.20 7.37
CA ALA A 52 3.92 9.10 7.17
C ALA A 52 4.59 7.71 7.28
N ILE A 53 5.76 7.54 6.66
CA ILE A 53 6.55 6.30 6.77
C ILE A 53 7.02 6.08 8.21
N THR A 54 7.51 7.13 8.88
CA THR A 54 7.94 7.07 10.28
C THR A 54 6.79 6.66 11.20
N THR A 55 5.62 7.29 11.02
CA THR A 55 4.42 6.96 11.81
C THR A 55 3.94 5.53 11.55
N ALA A 56 4.06 5.03 10.31
CA ALA A 56 3.78 3.64 9.97
C ALA A 56 4.74 2.68 10.69
N TRP A 57 6.04 2.99 10.70
CA TRP A 57 7.05 2.23 11.44
C TRP A 57 6.81 2.24 12.95
N ASP A 58 6.41 3.36 13.53
CA ASP A 58 6.11 3.46 14.97
C ASP A 58 4.98 2.51 15.36
N PHE A 59 3.89 2.47 14.58
CA PHE A 59 2.81 1.51 14.80
C PHE A 59 3.29 0.06 14.64
N ALA A 60 4.01 -0.24 13.56
CA ALA A 60 4.54 -1.56 13.28
C ALA A 60 5.44 -2.09 14.42
N ARG A 61 6.20 -1.19 15.08
CA ARG A 61 7.14 -1.51 16.17
C ARG A 61 6.52 -1.56 17.56
N GLY A 62 5.20 -1.48 17.68
CA GLY A 62 4.52 -1.60 18.97
C GLY A 62 3.71 -0.38 19.38
N GLY A 63 3.75 0.70 18.61
CA GLY A 63 2.94 1.89 18.84
C GLY A 63 1.44 1.63 18.74
N GLU A 64 0.67 2.63 19.17
CA GLU A 64 -0.79 2.58 19.13
C GLU A 64 -1.34 2.85 17.72
N ARG A 65 -2.38 2.11 17.34
CA ARG A 65 -3.16 2.44 16.16
C ARG A 65 -4.07 3.62 16.48
N GLY A 66 -3.83 4.78 15.90
CA GLY A 66 -4.57 5.98 16.27
C GLY A 66 -4.56 7.11 15.24
N LYS A 67 -5.16 8.23 15.64
CA LYS A 67 -5.26 9.46 14.83
C LYS A 67 -3.96 9.88 14.12
N PRO A 68 -2.74 9.76 14.72
CA PRO A 68 -1.50 10.12 14.04
C PRO A 68 -1.30 9.43 12.68
N LEU A 69 -1.62 8.13 12.55
CA LEU A 69 -1.52 7.40 11.29
C LEU A 69 -2.43 8.00 10.21
N ARG A 70 -3.68 8.33 10.56
CA ARG A 70 -4.61 8.97 9.62
C ARG A 70 -4.13 10.34 9.21
N ASP A 71 -3.73 11.16 10.18
CA ASP A 71 -3.26 12.52 9.91
C ASP A 71 -2.02 12.49 8.99
N ALA A 72 -1.08 11.59 9.25
CA ALA A 72 0.11 11.43 8.43
C ALA A 72 -0.21 10.90 7.01
N ALA A 73 -1.14 9.93 6.88
CA ALA A 73 -1.61 9.45 5.58
C ALA A 73 -2.25 10.59 4.75
N TRP A 74 -3.09 11.42 5.37
CA TRP A 74 -3.70 12.58 4.71
C TRP A 74 -2.66 13.66 4.36
N ALA A 75 -1.67 13.87 5.22
CA ALA A 75 -0.58 14.81 4.96
C ALA A 75 0.25 14.37 3.74
N ALA A 76 0.63 13.09 3.65
CA ALA A 76 1.32 12.53 2.49
C ALA A 76 0.46 12.60 1.21
N LEU A 77 -0.85 12.35 1.31
CA LEU A 77 -1.77 12.55 0.17
C LEU A 77 -1.79 14.02 -0.30
N ALA A 78 -1.77 14.96 0.64
CA ALA A 78 -1.73 16.39 0.31
C ALA A 78 -0.39 16.80 -0.32
N ALA A 79 0.73 16.18 0.12
CA ALA A 79 2.06 16.39 -0.46
C ALA A 79 2.13 16.00 -1.94
N ALA A 80 1.45 14.91 -2.32
CA ALA A 80 1.36 14.45 -3.71
C ALA A 80 0.78 15.49 -4.69
N LYS A 81 0.12 16.56 -4.21
CA LYS A 81 -0.41 17.63 -5.06
C LYS A 81 0.63 18.71 -5.39
N GLY A 82 1.72 18.78 -4.62
CA GLY A 82 2.75 19.80 -4.74
C GLY A 82 4.00 19.35 -5.50
N THR A 83 4.03 18.10 -5.96
CA THR A 83 5.20 17.51 -6.63
C THR A 83 5.35 17.99 -8.07
N ASP A 84 6.60 18.17 -8.51
CA ASP A 84 6.93 18.58 -9.87
C ASP A 84 6.92 17.39 -10.85
N THR A 85 7.21 16.19 -10.34
CA THR A 85 7.24 14.95 -11.14
C THR A 85 6.14 13.96 -10.75
N GLU A 86 5.72 13.14 -11.71
CA GLU A 86 4.81 12.04 -11.44
C GLU A 86 5.43 10.97 -10.53
N ALA A 87 6.75 10.74 -10.63
CA ALA A 87 7.45 9.77 -9.80
C ALA A 87 7.40 10.16 -8.31
N ALA A 88 7.60 11.45 -8.00
CA ALA A 88 7.44 11.96 -6.65
C ALA A 88 5.97 11.85 -6.18
N ARG A 89 4.99 12.12 -7.04
CA ARG A 89 3.56 11.92 -6.72
C ARG A 89 3.25 10.49 -6.30
N GLU A 90 3.72 9.51 -7.07
CA GLU A 90 3.55 8.08 -6.77
C GLU A 90 4.26 7.69 -5.47
N THR A 91 5.45 8.25 -5.21
CA THR A 91 6.19 8.05 -3.95
C THR A 91 5.40 8.58 -2.74
N ALA A 92 4.79 9.76 -2.85
CA ALA A 92 3.93 10.30 -1.80
C ALA A 92 2.68 9.42 -1.58
N TRP A 93 2.12 8.82 -2.64
CA TRP A 93 1.04 7.83 -2.51
C TRP A 93 1.50 6.51 -1.90
N ALA A 94 2.74 6.08 -2.13
CA ALA A 94 3.33 4.94 -1.42
C ALA A 94 3.40 5.19 0.09
N ALA A 95 3.90 6.37 0.49
CA ALA A 95 3.96 6.79 1.90
C ALA A 95 2.56 6.90 2.55
N MET A 96 1.59 7.47 1.82
CA MET A 96 0.19 7.50 2.26
C MET A 96 -0.38 6.09 2.45
N ALA A 97 -0.12 5.18 1.51
CA ALA A 97 -0.55 3.79 1.61
C ALA A 97 0.13 3.06 2.77
N ALA A 98 1.39 3.35 3.09
CA ALA A 98 2.08 2.79 4.25
C ALA A 98 1.39 3.14 5.58
N ALA A 99 1.11 4.43 5.83
CA ALA A 99 0.36 4.83 7.02
C ALA A 99 -1.09 4.31 7.02
N GLY A 100 -1.71 4.23 5.83
CA GLY A 100 -3.06 3.69 5.64
C GLY A 100 -3.20 2.18 5.82
N ALA A 101 -2.09 1.41 5.75
CA ALA A 101 -2.09 -0.04 5.86
C ALA A 101 -2.58 -0.54 7.24
N ALA A 102 -2.37 0.26 8.29
CA ALA A 102 -2.86 0.00 9.65
C ALA A 102 -4.41 -0.07 9.75
N TYR A 103 -5.11 0.40 8.71
CA TYR A 103 -6.57 0.41 8.60
C TYR A 103 -7.10 -0.63 7.60
N LEU A 104 -6.33 -1.68 7.29
CA LEU A 104 -6.87 -2.85 6.61
C LEU A 104 -8.12 -3.35 7.37
N HIS A 105 -9.27 -3.37 6.68
CA HIS A 105 -10.53 -3.75 7.29
C HIS A 105 -10.75 -5.27 7.21
N PRO A 106 -11.36 -5.90 8.23
CA PRO A 106 -11.67 -7.33 8.28
C PRO A 106 -12.85 -7.74 7.38
N LEU A 107 -12.90 -7.19 6.16
CA LEU A 107 -13.95 -7.42 5.19
C LEU A 107 -13.41 -8.29 4.06
N ALA A 108 -14.04 -9.43 3.78
CA ALA A 108 -13.71 -10.28 2.63
C ALA A 108 -14.09 -9.61 1.29
N LYS A 109 -13.41 -8.50 0.95
CA LYS A 109 -13.60 -7.71 -0.27
C LYS A 109 -12.25 -7.56 -0.96
N ALA A 110 -12.23 -7.83 -2.26
CA ALA A 110 -11.04 -7.68 -3.10
C ALA A 110 -10.41 -6.27 -3.00
N THR A 111 -11.23 -5.24 -2.78
CA THR A 111 -10.74 -3.85 -2.61
C THR A 111 -9.83 -3.66 -1.39
N GLN A 112 -9.87 -4.57 -0.41
CA GLN A 112 -8.97 -4.52 0.75
C GLN A 112 -7.52 -4.86 0.42
N VAL A 113 -7.26 -5.58 -0.69
CA VAL A 113 -5.90 -5.96 -1.11
C VAL A 113 -5.00 -4.74 -1.32
N LYS A 114 -5.58 -3.59 -1.71
CA LYS A 114 -4.82 -2.34 -1.86
C LYS A 114 -4.23 -1.83 -0.54
N HIS A 115 -4.83 -2.11 0.61
CA HIS A 115 -4.24 -1.76 1.92
C HIS A 115 -2.98 -2.58 2.23
N ILE A 116 -2.85 -3.78 1.64
CA ILE A 116 -1.71 -4.68 1.84
C ILE A 116 -0.61 -4.36 0.82
N LEU A 117 -0.97 -4.26 -0.46
CA LEU A 117 -0.02 -4.21 -1.58
C LEU A 117 0.15 -2.83 -2.20
N GLY A 118 -0.67 -1.85 -1.81
CA GLY A 118 -0.72 -0.54 -2.46
C GLY A 118 0.60 0.23 -2.36
N ALA A 119 1.25 0.22 -1.20
CA ALA A 119 2.53 0.91 -1.02
C ALA A 119 3.62 0.35 -1.95
N ALA A 120 3.73 -0.98 -2.05
CA ALA A 120 4.65 -1.65 -2.96
C ALA A 120 4.34 -1.35 -4.44
N ALA A 121 3.07 -1.32 -4.84
CA ALA A 121 2.67 -1.01 -6.20
C ALA A 121 2.94 0.45 -6.58
N TYR A 122 2.70 1.39 -5.66
CA TYR A 122 3.05 2.81 -5.85
C TYR A 122 4.57 3.02 -5.92
N ALA A 123 5.33 2.34 -5.07
CA ALA A 123 6.80 2.37 -5.12
C ALA A 123 7.35 1.83 -6.44
N ALA A 124 6.85 0.67 -6.90
CA ALA A 124 7.21 0.14 -8.21
C ALA A 124 6.86 1.13 -9.33
N ARG A 125 5.67 1.75 -9.29
CA ARG A 125 5.27 2.75 -10.29
C ARG A 125 6.20 3.97 -10.30
N ALA A 126 6.62 4.46 -9.14
CA ALA A 126 7.58 5.55 -9.04
C ALA A 126 8.90 5.20 -9.72
N THR A 127 9.40 3.98 -9.53
CA THR A 127 10.65 3.52 -10.17
C THR A 127 10.53 3.37 -11.70
N GLU A 128 9.38 2.91 -12.21
CA GLU A 128 9.12 2.89 -13.67
C GLU A 128 9.25 4.30 -14.24
N LEU A 129 8.62 5.29 -13.57
CA LEU A 129 8.60 6.68 -14.03
C LEU A 129 9.99 7.33 -14.01
N VAL A 130 10.80 7.08 -12.98
CA VAL A 130 12.21 7.52 -12.95
C VAL A 130 13.00 6.93 -14.11
N ALA A 131 12.71 5.68 -14.48
CA ALA A 131 13.32 4.98 -15.60
C ALA A 131 12.71 5.30 -16.97
N GLY A 132 11.91 6.37 -17.10
CA GLY A 132 11.30 6.75 -18.38
C GLY A 132 10.12 5.85 -18.79
N ASP A 133 9.30 5.44 -17.82
CA ASP A 133 8.15 4.53 -17.95
C ASP A 133 8.53 3.08 -18.31
N ASP A 134 9.75 2.66 -17.97
CA ASP A 134 10.21 1.29 -18.19
C ASP A 134 9.56 0.30 -17.21
N ARG A 135 8.65 -0.52 -17.75
CA ARG A 135 7.89 -1.53 -17.00
C ARG A 135 8.74 -2.69 -16.47
N THR A 136 9.94 -2.91 -17.01
CA THR A 136 10.84 -3.97 -16.54
C THR A 136 11.37 -3.64 -15.14
N VAL A 137 11.71 -2.37 -14.90
CA VAL A 137 12.11 -1.86 -13.57
C VAL A 137 11.00 -2.06 -12.55
N GLY A 138 9.75 -1.79 -12.92
CA GLY A 138 8.60 -2.05 -12.05
C GLY A 138 8.44 -3.54 -11.71
N ALA A 139 8.67 -4.44 -12.67
CA ALA A 139 8.62 -5.88 -12.43
C ALA A 139 9.76 -6.36 -11.52
N GLU A 140 10.97 -5.81 -11.66
CA GLU A 140 12.08 -6.08 -10.74
C GLU A 140 11.76 -5.59 -9.33
N HIS A 141 11.19 -4.39 -9.20
CA HIS A 141 10.78 -3.83 -7.91
C HIS A 141 9.68 -4.68 -7.24
N VAL A 142 8.73 -5.22 -8.01
CA VAL A 142 7.76 -6.21 -7.54
C VAL A 142 8.48 -7.47 -7.01
N GLY A 143 9.48 -7.98 -7.72
CA GLY A 143 10.29 -9.12 -7.28
C GLY A 143 11.01 -8.87 -5.96
N LEU A 144 11.57 -7.67 -5.77
CA LEU A 144 12.20 -7.27 -4.50
C LEU A 144 11.19 -7.17 -3.35
N ALA A 145 10.00 -6.62 -3.60
CA ALA A 145 8.93 -6.57 -2.61
C ALA A 145 8.48 -7.98 -2.21
N VAL A 146 8.33 -8.91 -3.17
CA VAL A 146 7.99 -10.31 -2.89
C VAL A 146 9.03 -10.98 -1.99
N GLN A 147 10.33 -10.78 -2.26
CA GLN A 147 11.41 -11.33 -1.44
C GLN A 147 11.43 -10.78 0.00
N ARG A 148 10.94 -9.55 0.21
CA ARG A 148 10.89 -8.89 1.52
C ARG A 148 9.61 -9.20 2.31
N ALA A 149 8.58 -9.75 1.68
CA ALA A 149 7.32 -10.02 2.34
C ALA A 149 7.49 -11.12 3.42
N ALA A 150 7.19 -10.77 4.67
CA ALA A 150 7.20 -11.74 5.75
C ALA A 150 6.07 -12.77 5.57
N PRO A 151 6.22 -14.02 6.08
CA PRO A 151 5.18 -15.04 5.95
C PRO A 151 3.80 -14.60 6.46
N VAL A 152 3.74 -13.76 7.49
CA VAL A 152 2.48 -13.21 8.02
C VAL A 152 1.76 -12.33 7.00
N VAL A 153 2.50 -11.56 6.17
CA VAL A 153 1.89 -10.73 5.12
C VAL A 153 1.24 -11.61 4.04
N VAL A 154 1.90 -12.71 3.67
CA VAL A 154 1.38 -13.69 2.72
C VAL A 154 0.14 -14.38 3.28
N ASP A 155 0.19 -14.81 4.55
CA ASP A 155 -0.96 -15.42 5.22
C ASP A 155 -2.16 -14.46 5.27
N VAL A 156 -1.94 -13.22 5.73
CA VAL A 156 -2.99 -12.19 5.77
C VAL A 156 -3.57 -11.93 4.38
N LEU A 157 -2.74 -11.80 3.34
CA LEU A 157 -3.19 -11.64 1.95
C LEU A 157 -4.05 -12.82 1.49
N GLY A 158 -3.66 -14.05 1.85
CA GLY A 158 -4.36 -15.29 1.56
C GLY A 158 -5.79 -15.34 2.11
N ARG A 159 -6.07 -14.61 3.19
CA ARG A 159 -7.41 -14.50 3.80
C ARG A 159 -8.39 -13.66 2.96
N PHE A 160 -7.89 -12.80 2.05
CA PHE A 160 -8.71 -11.96 1.19
C PHE A 160 -8.89 -12.53 -0.22
N PRO A 161 -10.00 -12.20 -0.92
CA PRO A 161 -10.13 -12.46 -2.35
C PRO A 161 -8.97 -11.86 -3.15
N ALA A 162 -8.66 -12.46 -4.31
CA ALA A 162 -7.63 -11.95 -5.22
C ALA A 162 -7.87 -10.49 -5.62
N ALA A 163 -6.79 -9.78 -5.95
CA ALA A 163 -6.83 -8.38 -6.32
C ALA A 163 -7.81 -8.13 -7.49
N PRO A 164 -8.68 -7.10 -7.41
CA PRO A 164 -9.67 -6.85 -8.43
C PRO A 164 -9.05 -6.27 -9.71
N GLY A 165 -9.79 -6.37 -10.82
CA GLY A 165 -9.45 -5.68 -12.06
C GLY A 165 -9.54 -4.14 -11.93
N GLY A 166 -8.95 -3.42 -12.88
CA GLY A 166 -8.95 -1.95 -12.93
C GLY A 166 -7.73 -1.30 -12.25
N GLY A 167 -7.83 0.00 -11.96
CA GLY A 167 -6.80 0.77 -11.23
C GLY A 167 -5.57 1.21 -12.06
N GLY A 168 -5.64 1.15 -13.39
CA GLY A 168 -4.54 1.54 -14.27
C GLY A 168 -3.26 0.76 -14.01
N ARG A 169 -2.10 1.39 -14.22
CA ARG A 169 -0.80 0.72 -14.06
C ARG A 169 -0.53 0.27 -12.63
N VAL A 170 -0.87 1.08 -11.63
CA VAL A 170 -0.75 0.67 -10.22
C VAL A 170 -1.62 -0.55 -9.92
N GLY A 171 -2.83 -0.62 -10.48
CA GLY A 171 -3.68 -1.81 -10.35
C GLY A 171 -3.09 -3.06 -11.01
N GLU A 172 -2.38 -2.92 -12.14
CA GLU A 172 -1.60 -4.01 -12.74
C GLU A 172 -0.49 -4.49 -11.81
N LEU A 173 0.28 -3.57 -11.23
CA LEU A 173 1.35 -3.89 -10.28
C LEU A 173 0.82 -4.57 -9.00
N ILE A 174 -0.34 -4.14 -8.48
CA ILE A 174 -1.03 -4.83 -7.37
C ILE A 174 -1.36 -6.27 -7.74
N ARG A 175 -1.88 -6.52 -8.95
CA ARG A 175 -2.21 -7.89 -9.40
C ARG A 175 -0.96 -8.74 -9.61
N MET A 176 0.14 -8.14 -10.08
CA MET A 176 1.43 -8.85 -10.19
C MET A 176 1.95 -9.26 -8.81
N LEU A 177 1.91 -8.36 -7.82
CA LEU A 177 2.26 -8.66 -6.42
C LEU A 177 1.35 -9.75 -5.83
N ASP A 178 0.04 -9.62 -6.01
CA ASP A 178 -0.95 -10.56 -5.49
C ASP A 178 -0.75 -11.97 -6.06
N ALA A 179 -0.51 -12.08 -7.36
CA ALA A 179 -0.23 -13.36 -8.01
C ALA A 179 1.13 -13.96 -7.62
N ALA A 180 2.15 -13.13 -7.36
CA ALA A 180 3.47 -13.60 -6.97
C ALA A 180 3.52 -14.08 -5.51
N LEU A 181 2.82 -13.40 -4.60
CA LEU A 181 2.80 -13.73 -3.17
C LEU A 181 1.92 -14.95 -2.83
N ARG A 182 0.98 -15.32 -3.71
CA ARG A 182 0.07 -16.46 -3.50
C ARG A 182 0.59 -17.80 -4.04
N GLN A 183 1.81 -17.83 -4.58
CA GLN A 183 2.44 -19.04 -5.11
C GLN A 183 3.04 -19.92 -4.01
#